data_AF-A0A1Y5FX30-F1
#
_entry.id   AF-A0A1Y5FX30-F1
#
_cell.length_a   1.000
_cell.length_b   1.000
_cell.length_c   1.000
_cell.angle_alpha   90.00
_cell.angle_beta   90.00
_cell.angle_gamma   90.00
#
_symmetry.space_group_name_H-M   'P 1'
#
loop_
_entity.id
_entity.type
_entity.pdbx_description
1 polymer ?
#
loop_
_entity_poly.entity_id
_entity_poly.type
_entity_poly.pdbx_seq_one_letter_code
_entity_poly.pdbx_strand_id
1 'polypeptide(L)'
;MPINNKLARHQQQMIQHYARKNDAYSFFKRVASPELLSTAESLIPEHRERQFPPTETLSMFLAQALNQDRSCEKAVNDSAVKRLIGGLPLISTATGSYCRARQRLPVTMVSALACQTGRLIQQETPDPWHWQGKHVYVIDGTTLTMPDTLANQAAYPYDRRLC
;
A
#
# COMPACT_ATOMS: atom_id res chain seq x y z
N MET A 1 15.30 -19.53 25.46
CA MET A 1 16.25 -19.02 24.46
C MET A 1 16.57 -17.57 24.79
N PRO A 2 17.83 -17.17 25.02
CA PRO A 2 18.15 -15.77 25.29
C PRO A 2 17.93 -14.95 24.00
N ILE A 3 17.13 -13.90 24.09
CA ILE A 3 16.89 -12.97 22.98
C ILE A 3 18.22 -12.27 22.68
N ASN A 4 18.77 -12.49 21.48
CA ASN A 4 20.02 -11.87 21.07
C ASN A 4 19.76 -10.40 20.72
N ASN A 5 19.81 -9.53 21.73
CA ASN A 5 19.46 -8.11 21.66
C ASN A 5 20.22 -7.33 20.57
N LYS A 6 21.43 -7.77 20.16
CA LYS A 6 22.18 -7.15 19.05
C LYS A 6 21.53 -7.44 17.70
N LEU A 7 21.10 -8.68 17.47
CA LEU A 7 20.43 -9.09 16.22
C LEU A 7 19.07 -8.39 16.09
N ALA A 8 18.29 -8.37 17.17
CA ALA A 8 16.98 -7.69 17.20
C ALA A 8 17.12 -6.19 16.91
N ARG A 9 18.12 -5.52 17.51
CA ARG A 9 18.40 -4.09 17.25
C ARG A 9 18.82 -3.83 15.81
N HIS A 10 19.65 -4.70 15.23
CA HIS A 10 20.05 -4.59 13.83
C HIS A 10 18.85 -4.75 12.88
N GLN A 11 18.00 -5.76 13.11
CA GLN A 11 16.76 -5.95 12.36
C GLN A 11 15.83 -4.73 12.47
N GLN A 12 15.65 -4.19 13.68
CA GLN A 12 14.84 -3.00 13.89
C GLN A 12 15.40 -1.77 13.16
N GLN A 13 16.72 -1.58 13.16
CA GLN A 13 17.37 -0.49 12.41
C GLN A 13 17.17 -0.64 10.90
N MET A 14 17.29 -1.86 10.37
CA MET A 14 17.03 -2.14 8.96
C MET A 14 15.57 -1.84 8.59
N ILE A 15 14.61 -2.33 9.40
CA ILE A 15 13.19 -2.05 9.20
C ILE A 15 12.93 -0.54 9.23
N GLN A 16 13.48 0.19 10.21
CA GLN A 16 13.35 1.64 10.29
C GLN A 16 13.97 2.36 9.09
N HIS A 17 15.13 1.89 8.60
CA HIS A 17 15.77 2.44 7.40
C HIS A 17 14.86 2.31 6.19
N TYR A 18 14.34 1.10 5.91
CA TYR A 18 13.44 0.87 4.79
C TYR A 18 12.11 1.61 4.96
N ALA A 19 11.52 1.61 6.16
CA ALA A 19 10.27 2.33 6.44
C ALA A 19 10.41 3.84 6.19
N ARG A 20 11.56 4.45 6.53
CA ARG A 20 11.82 5.88 6.28
C ARG A 20 12.17 6.19 4.82
N LYS A 21 12.76 5.23 4.11
CA LYS A 21 13.20 5.40 2.71
C LYS A 21 12.08 5.06 1.69
N ASN A 22 11.01 4.43 2.16
CA ASN A 22 9.87 4.12 1.31
C ASN A 22 9.07 5.38 1.03
N ASP A 23 9.03 5.73 -0.24
CA ASP A 23 8.46 6.97 -0.72
C ASP A 23 7.69 6.66 -2.03
N ALA A 24 6.87 7.60 -2.53
CA ALA A 24 6.08 7.36 -3.75
C ALA A 24 6.90 6.88 -4.96
N TYR A 25 8.16 7.28 -5.10
CA TYR A 25 9.00 6.87 -6.22
C TYR A 25 9.52 5.43 -6.03
N SER A 26 9.90 5.06 -4.80
CA SER A 26 10.22 3.67 -4.47
C SER A 26 9.04 2.73 -4.73
N PHE A 27 7.82 3.15 -4.39
CA PHE A 27 6.61 2.37 -4.71
C PHE A 27 6.36 2.29 -6.21
N PHE A 28 6.52 3.39 -6.94
CA PHE A 28 6.37 3.41 -8.39
C PHE A 28 7.30 2.40 -9.06
N LYS A 29 8.59 2.42 -8.68
CA LYS A 29 9.57 1.43 -9.17
C LYS A 29 9.16 0.00 -8.87
N ARG A 30 8.56 -0.25 -7.71
CA ARG A 30 8.13 -1.59 -7.33
C ARG A 30 6.90 -2.04 -8.11
N VAL A 31 5.91 -1.17 -8.32
CA VAL A 31 4.72 -1.49 -9.13
C VAL A 31 5.09 -1.69 -10.60
N ALA A 32 6.06 -0.92 -11.10
CA ALA A 32 6.59 -1.04 -12.45
C ALA A 32 7.67 -2.14 -12.62
N SER A 33 7.90 -2.98 -11.60
CA SER A 33 8.87 -4.06 -11.70
C SER A 33 8.32 -5.22 -12.54
N PRO A 34 9.18 -6.05 -13.17
CA PRO A 34 8.72 -7.13 -14.05
C PRO A 34 7.74 -8.10 -13.38
N GLU A 35 7.89 -8.30 -12.06
CA GLU A 35 7.06 -9.21 -11.30
C GLU A 35 5.63 -8.67 -11.09
N LEU A 36 5.41 -7.35 -11.12
CA LEU A 36 4.10 -6.73 -10.81
C LEU A 36 3.49 -6.00 -12.01
N LEU A 37 4.31 -5.61 -13.00
CA LEU A 37 3.90 -4.75 -14.11
C LEU A 37 2.73 -5.35 -14.90
N SER A 38 2.79 -6.64 -15.25
CA SER A 38 1.73 -7.29 -16.03
C SER A 38 0.37 -7.31 -15.31
N THR A 39 0.37 -7.49 -14.00
CA THR A 39 -0.86 -7.45 -13.19
C THR A 39 -1.35 -6.02 -13.02
N ALA A 40 -0.45 -5.04 -12.89
CA ALA A 40 -0.83 -3.63 -12.88
C ALA A 40 -1.50 -3.24 -14.21
N GLU A 41 -0.84 -3.48 -15.35
CA GLU A 41 -1.31 -3.10 -16.67
C GLU A 41 -2.67 -3.73 -17.04
N SER A 42 -2.87 -5.01 -16.72
CA SER A 42 -4.15 -5.69 -17.00
C SER A 42 -5.36 -5.15 -16.22
N LEU A 43 -5.11 -4.43 -15.12
CA LEU A 43 -6.16 -3.91 -14.24
C LEU A 43 -6.23 -2.37 -14.22
N ILE A 44 -5.35 -1.71 -14.96
CA ILE A 44 -5.38 -0.27 -15.14
C ILE A 44 -6.56 0.08 -16.07
N PRO A 45 -7.47 0.99 -15.66
CA PRO A 45 -8.55 1.42 -16.52
C PRO A 45 -8.02 2.31 -17.65
N GLU A 46 -8.81 2.47 -18.70
CA GLU A 46 -8.52 3.47 -19.72
C GLU A 46 -8.35 4.84 -19.07
N HIS A 47 -7.21 5.47 -19.32
CA HIS A 47 -6.84 6.73 -18.68
C HIS A 47 -6.03 7.59 -19.64
N ARG A 48 -5.91 8.87 -19.28
CA ARG A 48 -5.02 9.79 -19.98
C ARG A 48 -3.77 9.99 -19.18
N GLU A 49 -2.63 10.03 -19.85
CA GLU A 49 -1.35 10.41 -19.25
C GLU A 49 -1.35 11.90 -18.90
N ARG A 50 -1.70 12.21 -17.65
CA ARG A 50 -1.73 13.57 -17.08
C ARG A 50 -0.82 13.63 -15.84
N GLN A 51 -1.13 14.51 -14.90
CA GLN A 51 -0.32 14.70 -13.68
C GLN A 51 -0.39 13.51 -12.71
N PHE A 52 -1.51 12.78 -12.71
CA PHE A 52 -1.76 11.66 -11.79
C PHE A 52 -2.32 10.45 -12.56
N PRO A 53 -1.50 9.75 -13.38
CA PRO A 53 -1.91 8.47 -13.96
C PRO A 53 -2.11 7.42 -12.85
N PRO A 54 -2.80 6.30 -13.13
CA PRO A 54 -3.13 5.30 -12.11
C PRO A 54 -1.92 4.77 -11.33
N THR A 55 -0.81 4.46 -12.01
CA THR A 55 0.40 3.93 -11.35
C THR A 55 1.06 4.96 -10.42
N GLU A 56 1.17 6.22 -10.85
CA GLU A 56 1.67 7.32 -10.02
C GLU A 56 0.75 7.53 -8.80
N THR A 57 -0.56 7.56 -9.04
CA THR A 57 -1.58 7.75 -8.00
C THR A 57 -1.53 6.64 -6.95
N LEU A 58 -1.42 5.38 -7.39
CA LEU A 58 -1.28 4.23 -6.49
C LEU A 58 -0.01 4.36 -5.65
N SER A 59 1.09 4.74 -6.28
CA SER A 59 2.39 4.86 -5.60
C SER A 59 2.40 5.98 -4.55
N MET A 60 1.79 7.12 -4.88
CA MET A 60 1.54 8.20 -3.92
C MET A 60 0.62 7.76 -2.79
N PHE A 61 -0.43 6.99 -3.09
CA PHE A 61 -1.37 6.48 -2.09
C PHE A 61 -0.71 5.50 -1.11
N LEU A 62 0.13 4.59 -1.60
CA LEU A 62 0.90 3.68 -0.74
C LEU A 62 1.85 4.45 0.18
N ALA A 63 2.56 5.45 -0.36
CA ALA A 63 3.41 6.32 0.44
C ALA A 63 2.61 7.09 1.51
N GLN A 64 1.43 7.61 1.16
CA GLN A 64 0.53 8.30 2.09
C GLN A 64 0.04 7.36 3.19
N ALA A 65 -0.46 6.18 2.84
CA ALA A 65 -1.09 5.25 3.79
C ALA A 65 -0.09 4.70 4.82
N LEU A 66 1.17 4.55 4.41
CA LEU A 66 2.25 4.03 5.25
C LEU A 66 3.02 5.15 5.99
N ASN A 67 2.71 6.41 5.73
CA ASN A 67 3.29 7.53 6.47
C ASN A 67 2.63 7.70 7.85
N GLN A 68 3.35 8.34 8.78
CA GLN A 68 2.78 8.80 10.05
C GLN A 68 1.80 9.96 9.82
N ASP A 69 2.16 10.92 8.98
CA ASP A 69 1.25 11.95 8.48
C ASP A 69 0.58 11.45 7.20
N ARG A 70 -0.64 10.94 7.36
CA ARG A 70 -1.45 10.37 6.27
C ARG A 70 -2.25 11.43 5.52
N SER A 71 -1.95 12.71 5.65
CA SER A 71 -2.69 13.77 4.96
C SER A 71 -2.45 13.74 3.44
N CYS A 72 -3.47 14.14 2.67
CA CYS A 72 -3.31 14.30 1.23
C CYS A 72 -2.37 15.46 0.88
N GLU A 73 -2.31 16.49 1.73
CA GLU A 73 -1.42 17.64 1.56
C GLU A 73 0.04 17.21 1.61
N LYS A 74 0.43 16.45 2.64
CA LYS A 74 1.78 15.87 2.75
C LYS A 74 2.15 15.06 1.50
N ALA A 75 1.25 14.20 1.04
CA ALA A 75 1.51 13.34 -0.13
C ALA A 75 1.74 14.15 -1.42
N VAL A 76 0.94 15.20 -1.65
CA VAL A 76 1.09 16.06 -2.83
C VAL A 76 2.32 16.95 -2.71
N ASN A 77 2.61 17.51 -1.53
CA ASN A 77 3.83 18.29 -1.28
C ASN A 77 5.09 17.45 -1.51
N ASP A 78 5.13 16.21 -0.99
CA ASP A 78 6.25 15.29 -1.22
C ASP A 78 6.44 14.97 -2.71
N SER A 79 5.34 14.75 -3.45
CA SER A 79 5.39 14.53 -4.89
C SER A 79 5.92 15.76 -5.63
N ALA A 80 5.45 16.97 -5.30
CA ALA A 80 5.92 18.21 -5.89
C ALA A 80 7.42 18.44 -5.64
N VAL A 81 7.90 18.21 -4.41
CA VAL A 81 9.32 18.31 -4.04
C VAL A 81 10.15 17.30 -4.82
N LYS A 82 9.72 16.05 -4.96
CA LYS A 82 10.45 15.05 -5.73
C LYS A 82 10.49 15.35 -7.22
N ARG A 83 9.40 15.88 -7.78
CA ARG A 83 9.39 16.31 -9.19
C ARG A 83 10.39 17.43 -9.41
N LEU A 84 10.48 18.39 -8.48
CA LEU A 84 11.50 19.44 -8.50
C LEU A 84 12.92 18.86 -8.46
N ILE A 85 13.20 17.94 -7.52
CA ILE A 85 14.52 17.28 -7.40
C ILE A 85 14.85 16.48 -8.68
N GLY A 86 13.86 15.82 -9.27
CA GLY A 86 14.01 15.01 -10.48
C GLY A 86 13.97 15.80 -11.79
N GLY A 87 13.88 17.14 -11.76
CA GLY A 87 13.80 17.97 -12.97
C GLY A 87 12.52 17.76 -13.79
N LEU A 88 11.45 17.23 -13.19
CA LEU A 88 10.16 17.02 -13.83
C LEU A 88 9.28 18.28 -13.72
N PRO A 89 8.29 18.46 -14.62
CA PRO A 89 7.37 19.59 -14.55
C PRO A 89 6.68 19.67 -13.19
N LEU A 90 6.68 20.87 -12.60
CA LEU A 90 6.00 21.15 -11.35
C LEU A 90 4.48 20.95 -11.48
N ILE A 91 3.87 20.53 -10.39
CA ILE A 91 2.43 20.34 -10.25
C ILE A 91 1.90 21.26 -9.15
N SER A 92 0.61 21.59 -9.22
CA SER A 92 -0.05 22.30 -8.12
C SER A 92 -0.01 21.46 -6.84
N THR A 93 0.21 22.11 -5.71
CA THR A 93 0.14 21.48 -4.38
C THR A 93 -1.30 21.32 -3.86
N ALA A 94 -2.30 21.77 -4.61
CA ALA A 94 -3.70 21.55 -4.27
C ALA A 94 -4.06 20.06 -4.28
N THR A 95 -4.71 19.58 -3.23
CA THR A 95 -4.99 18.14 -3.02
C THR A 95 -6.14 17.59 -3.89
N GLY A 96 -6.98 18.46 -4.46
CA GLY A 96 -8.23 18.04 -5.11
C GLY A 96 -8.06 17.22 -6.38
N SER A 97 -6.98 17.42 -7.14
CA SER A 97 -6.64 16.60 -8.32
C SER A 97 -6.20 15.20 -7.90
N TYR A 98 -5.29 15.11 -6.93
CA TYR A 98 -4.83 13.85 -6.35
C TYR A 98 -5.97 13.05 -5.70
N CYS A 99 -6.82 13.69 -4.88
CA CYS A 99 -7.95 13.01 -4.24
C CYS A 99 -8.92 12.39 -5.26
N ARG A 100 -9.22 13.12 -6.35
CA ARG A 100 -10.06 12.62 -7.43
C ARG A 100 -9.40 11.49 -8.22
N ALA A 101 -8.08 11.54 -8.42
CA ALA A 101 -7.34 10.45 -9.04
C ALA A 101 -7.38 9.20 -8.16
N ARG A 102 -7.14 9.36 -6.85
CA ARG A 102 -7.16 8.26 -5.88
C ARG A 102 -8.51 7.55 -5.83
N GLN A 103 -9.63 8.30 -5.89
CA GLN A 103 -10.98 7.74 -5.94
C GLN A 103 -11.25 6.87 -7.19
N ARG A 104 -10.48 7.06 -8.27
CA ARG A 104 -10.64 6.29 -9.52
C ARG A 104 -9.79 5.01 -9.55
N LEU A 105 -8.94 4.80 -8.54
CA LEU A 105 -8.14 3.57 -8.47
C LEU A 105 -9.08 2.36 -8.31
N PRO A 106 -9.02 1.36 -9.20
CA PRO A 106 -9.83 0.16 -9.04
C PRO A 106 -9.40 -0.61 -7.80
N VAL A 107 -10.36 -0.96 -6.95
CA VAL A 107 -10.11 -1.83 -5.78
C VAL A 107 -9.50 -3.16 -6.24
N THR A 108 -9.97 -3.70 -7.36
CA THR A 108 -9.45 -4.93 -7.97
C THR A 108 -7.96 -4.85 -8.28
N MET A 109 -7.47 -3.73 -8.81
CA MET A 109 -6.05 -3.49 -9.07
C MET A 109 -5.23 -3.54 -7.77
N VAL A 110 -5.67 -2.81 -6.74
CA VAL A 110 -4.97 -2.76 -5.45
C VAL A 110 -4.95 -4.13 -4.78
N SER A 111 -6.09 -4.81 -4.74
CA SER A 111 -6.22 -6.15 -4.15
C SER A 111 -5.38 -7.20 -4.88
N ALA A 112 -5.36 -7.17 -6.22
CA ALA A 112 -4.57 -8.11 -7.02
C ALA A 112 -3.06 -7.93 -6.80
N LEU A 113 -2.59 -6.67 -6.82
CA LEU A 113 -1.18 -6.35 -6.56
C LEU A 113 -0.75 -6.70 -5.14
N ALA A 114 -1.61 -6.47 -4.14
CA ALA A 114 -1.36 -6.88 -2.76
C ALA A 114 -1.23 -8.40 -2.65
N CYS A 115 -2.15 -9.16 -3.25
CA CYS A 115 -2.11 -10.62 -3.25
C CYS A 115 -0.87 -11.16 -3.97
N GLN A 116 -0.51 -10.59 -5.13
CA GLN A 116 0.68 -10.99 -5.87
C GLN A 116 1.95 -10.68 -5.10
N THR A 117 2.04 -9.51 -4.48
CA THR A 117 3.17 -9.14 -3.61
C THR A 117 3.30 -10.14 -2.46
N GLY A 118 2.19 -10.54 -1.83
CA GLY A 118 2.19 -11.57 -0.78
C GLY A 118 2.71 -12.93 -1.27
N ARG A 119 2.32 -13.35 -2.48
CA ARG A 119 2.84 -14.59 -3.09
C ARG A 119 4.34 -14.52 -3.36
N LEU A 120 4.84 -13.40 -3.87
CA LEU A 120 6.27 -13.18 -4.10
C LEU A 120 7.06 -13.25 -2.78
N ILE A 121 6.56 -12.61 -1.73
CA ILE A 121 7.19 -12.67 -0.40
C ILE A 121 7.23 -14.12 0.11
N GLN A 122 6.14 -14.87 -0.06
CA GLN A 122 6.08 -16.26 0.36
C GLN A 122 7.06 -17.15 -0.40
N GLN A 123 7.20 -16.96 -1.72
CA GLN A 123 8.14 -17.72 -2.56
C GLN A 123 9.60 -17.47 -2.18
N GLU A 124 9.92 -16.25 -1.78
CA GLU A 124 11.27 -15.84 -1.38
C GLU A 124 11.56 -16.08 0.12
N THR A 125 10.62 -16.67 0.87
CA THR A 125 10.81 -16.94 2.31
C THR A 125 11.75 -18.13 2.51
N PRO A 126 12.89 -17.97 3.22
CA PRO A 126 13.83 -19.05 3.45
C PRO A 126 13.22 -20.19 4.29
N ASP A 127 13.52 -21.44 3.93
CA ASP A 127 13.06 -22.62 4.69
C ASP A 127 13.32 -22.57 6.20
N PRO A 128 14.47 -22.06 6.70
CA PRO A 128 14.71 -21.95 8.14
C PRO A 128 13.74 -21.02 8.88
N TRP A 129 12.98 -20.18 8.16
CA TRP A 129 11.99 -19.27 8.74
C TRP A 129 10.63 -19.93 8.90
N HIS A 130 10.43 -21.12 8.32
CA HIS A 130 9.20 -21.90 8.49
C HIS A 130 9.17 -22.54 9.88
N TRP A 131 8.06 -22.36 10.59
CA TRP A 131 7.86 -23.01 11.89
C TRP A 131 7.43 -24.46 11.67
N GLN A 132 8.31 -25.40 12.02
CA GLN A 132 8.11 -26.84 11.77
C GLN A 132 7.80 -27.15 10.29
N GLY A 133 8.43 -26.43 9.36
CA GLY A 133 8.18 -26.57 7.93
C GLY A 133 6.83 -25.99 7.45
N LYS A 134 6.15 -25.20 8.29
CA LYS A 134 4.88 -24.53 7.95
C LYS A 134 5.03 -23.02 7.89
N HIS A 135 4.31 -22.40 6.97
CA HIS A 135 4.12 -20.95 6.98
C HIS A 135 3.21 -20.56 8.15
N VAL A 136 3.67 -19.62 8.98
CA VAL A 136 2.89 -19.06 10.08
C VAL A 136 2.68 -17.58 9.81
N TYR A 137 1.42 -17.15 9.87
CA TYR A 137 1.02 -15.77 9.64
C TYR A 137 0.53 -15.17 10.95
N VAL A 138 1.04 -13.97 11.28
CA VAL A 138 0.48 -13.15 12.35
C VAL A 138 -0.44 -12.14 11.68
N ILE A 139 -1.71 -12.16 12.08
CA ILE A 139 -2.73 -11.26 11.56
C ILE A 139 -3.03 -10.26 12.68
N ASP A 140 -2.57 -9.03 12.49
CA ASP A 140 -3.01 -7.89 13.31
C ASP A 140 -4.15 -7.19 12.55
N GLY A 141 -5.36 -7.32 13.08
CA GLY A 141 -6.58 -6.82 12.45
C GLY A 141 -7.11 -5.59 13.18
N THR A 142 -7.40 -4.52 12.45
CA THR A 142 -8.22 -3.42 12.97
C THR A 142 -9.64 -3.59 12.46
N THR A 143 -10.62 -3.54 13.36
CA THR A 143 -12.04 -3.48 12.99
C THR A 143 -12.51 -2.03 12.95
N LEU A 144 -13.25 -1.68 11.90
CA LEU A 144 -13.93 -0.40 11.78
C LEU A 144 -15.43 -0.67 11.83
N THR A 145 -16.15 0.01 12.72
CA THR A 145 -17.61 -0.03 12.73
C THR A 145 -18.12 0.93 11.66
N MET A 146 -18.83 0.40 10.67
CA MET A 146 -19.59 1.20 9.72
C MET A 146 -21.07 0.83 9.83
N PRO A 147 -21.99 1.78 9.55
CA PRO A 147 -23.41 1.45 9.44
C PRO A 147 -23.59 0.33 8.43
N ASP A 148 -24.32 -0.70 8.84
CA ASP A 148 -24.44 -1.88 7.99
C ASP A 148 -25.28 -1.57 6.75
N THR A 149 -24.86 -2.10 5.60
CA THR A 149 -25.62 -1.90 4.36
C THR A 149 -26.86 -2.79 4.36
N LEU A 150 -27.91 -2.41 3.63
CA LEU A 150 -29.10 -3.26 3.50
C LEU A 150 -28.76 -4.65 2.93
N ALA A 151 -27.80 -4.71 2.00
CA ALA A 151 -27.33 -5.97 1.43
C ALA A 151 -26.65 -6.86 2.48
N ASN A 152 -25.81 -6.27 3.32
CA ASN A 152 -25.17 -7.00 4.41
C ASN A 152 -26.18 -7.44 5.48
N GLN A 153 -27.14 -6.59 5.86
CA GLN A 153 -28.18 -6.95 6.83
C GLN A 153 -29.03 -8.14 6.35
N ALA A 154 -29.28 -8.22 5.04
CA ALA A 154 -29.98 -9.34 4.43
C ALA A 154 -29.15 -10.64 4.47
N ALA A 155 -27.83 -10.55 4.27
CA ALA A 155 -26.91 -11.70 4.31
C ALA A 155 -26.52 -12.12 5.74
N TYR A 156 -26.47 -11.16 6.67
CA TYR A 156 -26.07 -11.30 8.07
C TYR A 156 -27.08 -10.61 8.99
N PRO A 157 -28.29 -11.18 9.18
CA PRO A 157 -29.33 -10.56 9.98
C PRO A 157 -28.91 -10.49 11.46
N TYR A 158 -29.04 -9.32 12.08
CA TYR A 158 -28.82 -9.18 13.51
C TYR A 158 -29.97 -9.83 14.30
N ASP A 159 -29.66 -10.70 15.27
CA ASP A 159 -30.63 -11.13 16.28
C ASP A 159 -30.86 -9.97 17.27
N ARG A 160 -32.10 -9.49 17.39
CA ARG A 160 -32.47 -8.32 18.21
C ARG A 160 -32.42 -8.57 19.73
N ARG A 161 -31.79 -9.65 20.19
CA ARG A 161 -31.88 -10.11 21.60
C ARG A 161 -30.73 -9.70 22.52
N LEU A 162 -29.87 -8.77 22.11
CA LEU A 162 -28.85 -8.19 22.99
C LEU A 162 -28.83 -6.67 22.81
N CYS A 163 -29.77 -6.01 23.49
CA CYS A 163 -29.63 -4.62 23.91
C CYS A 163 -29.12 -4.61 25.35
#